data_AF-A0A076FAI7-F1
#
_entry.id   AF-A0A076FAI7-F1
#
_cell.length_a   1.000
_cell.length_b   1.000
_cell.length_c   1.000
_cell.angle_alpha   90.00
_cell.angle_beta   90.00
_cell.angle_gamma   90.00
#
_symmetry.space_group_name_H-M   'P 1'
#
loop_
_entity.id
_entity.type
_entity.pdbx_description
1 polymer ?
#
loop_
_entity_poly.entity_id
_entity_poly.type
_entity_poly.pdbx_seq_one_letter_code
_entity_poly.pdbx_strand_id
1 'polypeptide(L)'
;MKKILLSLCVAIFVSANTISINDFQSDLYSKSGANNMKKISMSLDIQTRHDDANKAALLDSINIIVSSFYAEDMLTSLGKENFKKTLIKYASKKHGIEIEEIYIISLKIVNEIDIEKIIKAIKDRDLCGEKTLAPNDITKELNKNFGNDFGEN
;
A
#
# COMPACT_ATOMS: atom_id res chain seq x y z
N MET A 1 36.22 50.58 -1.47
CA MET A 1 36.08 49.30 -0.72
C MET A 1 34.60 48.95 -0.51
N LYS A 2 33.83 48.69 -1.58
CA LYS A 2 32.40 48.30 -1.49
C LYS A 2 32.00 47.13 -2.40
N LYS A 3 32.95 46.55 -3.14
CA LYS A 3 32.68 45.48 -4.11
C LYS A 3 33.06 44.07 -3.62
N ILE A 4 33.69 43.96 -2.44
CA ILE A 4 34.08 42.67 -1.86
C ILE A 4 32.94 42.04 -1.04
N LEU A 5 31.93 42.82 -0.64
CA LEU A 5 30.81 42.30 0.14
C LEU A 5 29.82 41.46 -0.68
N LEU A 6 29.77 41.64 -2.01
CA LEU A 6 28.83 40.92 -2.88
C LEU A 6 29.33 39.52 -3.29
N SER A 7 30.64 39.27 -3.18
CA SER A 7 31.23 37.98 -3.57
C SER A 7 31.07 36.87 -2.51
N LEU A 8 30.61 37.22 -1.29
CA LEU A 8 30.46 36.27 -0.19
C LEU A 8 29.06 35.63 -0.12
N CYS A 9 28.10 36.12 -0.91
CA CYS A 9 26.71 35.64 -0.87
C CYS A 9 26.38 34.46 -1.80
N VAL A 10 27.37 33.89 -2.51
CA VAL A 10 27.12 32.88 -3.57
C VAL A 10 27.42 31.43 -3.13
N ALA A 11 27.98 31.20 -1.95
CA ALA A 11 28.57 29.90 -1.60
C ALA A 11 27.63 28.86 -0.92
N ILE A 12 26.31 29.07 -0.87
CA ILE A 12 25.43 28.11 -0.16
C ILE A 12 24.14 27.85 -0.93
N PHE A 13 24.25 27.45 -2.19
CA PHE A 13 23.18 26.69 -2.83
C PHE A 13 23.33 25.23 -2.38
N VAL A 14 22.82 24.92 -1.18
CA VAL A 14 22.58 23.53 -0.77
C VAL A 14 21.38 23.05 -1.58
N SER A 15 21.63 22.29 -2.64
CA SER A 15 20.61 21.52 -3.33
C SER A 15 20.33 20.27 -2.50
N ALA A 16 19.24 20.27 -1.75
CA ALA A 16 18.75 19.05 -1.12
C ALA A 16 18.25 18.10 -2.22
N ASN A 17 19.00 17.03 -2.49
CA ASN A 17 18.58 16.03 -3.46
C ASN A 17 17.54 15.11 -2.88
N THR A 18 16.46 14.92 -3.63
CA THR A 18 15.33 14.10 -3.22
C THR A 18 15.30 12.81 -4.03
N ILE A 19 15.35 11.68 -3.34
CA ILE A 19 15.24 10.34 -3.92
C ILE A 19 13.82 9.83 -3.66
N SER A 20 13.05 9.69 -4.72
CA SER A 20 11.71 9.10 -4.66
C SER A 20 11.75 7.57 -4.74
N ILE A 21 11.07 6.94 -3.80
CA ILE A 21 10.77 5.51 -3.72
C ILE A 21 9.26 5.36 -3.89
N ASN A 22 8.84 4.79 -5.01
CA ASN A 22 7.43 4.64 -5.34
C ASN A 22 6.98 3.20 -5.13
N ASP A 23 5.80 3.02 -4.55
CA ASP A 23 5.11 1.73 -4.42
C ASP A 23 5.96 0.60 -3.83
N PHE A 24 6.83 0.93 -2.86
CA PHE A 24 7.54 -0.06 -2.07
C PHE A 24 6.54 -0.95 -1.34
N GLN A 25 6.71 -2.27 -1.43
CA GLN A 25 5.84 -3.25 -0.78
C GLN A 25 6.65 -4.18 0.10
N SER A 26 6.06 -4.51 1.25
CA SER A 26 6.62 -5.49 2.18
C SER A 26 5.48 -6.17 2.96
N ASP A 27 5.67 -7.43 3.28
CA ASP A 27 4.80 -8.14 4.21
C ASP A 27 5.31 -7.91 5.64
N LEU A 28 4.43 -7.45 6.52
CA LEU A 28 4.74 -7.17 7.93
C LEU A 28 3.89 -8.03 8.86
N TYR A 29 4.43 -8.36 10.03
CA TYR A 29 3.66 -9.06 11.06
C TYR A 29 2.47 -8.20 11.53
N SER A 30 1.33 -8.84 11.69
CA SER A 30 0.13 -8.28 12.32
C SER A 30 0.17 -8.52 13.82
N LYS A 31 -0.22 -7.53 14.63
CA LYS A 31 -0.53 -7.75 16.05
C LYS A 31 -1.84 -8.50 16.25
N SER A 32 -2.73 -8.43 15.26
CA SER A 32 -4.04 -9.08 15.29
C SER A 32 -3.99 -10.48 14.65
N GLY A 33 -4.22 -11.51 15.46
CA GLY A 33 -4.31 -12.92 15.05
C GLY A 33 -2.96 -13.64 14.96
N ALA A 34 -2.94 -14.93 15.30
CA ALA A 34 -1.74 -15.75 15.19
C ALA A 34 -1.32 -15.90 13.71
N ASN A 35 -0.05 -15.65 13.41
CA ASN A 35 0.58 -15.86 12.09
C ASN A 35 -0.03 -15.10 10.90
N ASN A 36 -0.67 -13.96 11.12
CA ASN A 36 -1.15 -13.15 10.00
C ASN A 36 -0.09 -12.10 9.62
N MET A 37 0.40 -12.19 8.39
CA MET A 37 1.17 -11.12 7.76
C MET A 37 0.18 -10.18 7.04
N LYS A 38 0.49 -8.88 7.03
CA LYS A 38 -0.22 -7.89 6.22
C LYS A 38 0.75 -7.27 5.24
N LYS A 39 0.36 -7.25 3.97
CA LYS A 39 1.07 -6.52 2.94
C LYS A 39 0.86 -5.03 3.15
N ILE A 40 1.94 -4.27 3.14
CA ILE A 40 1.88 -2.81 3.10
C ILE A 40 2.39 -2.31 1.76
N SER A 41 1.95 -1.12 1.38
CA SER A 41 2.46 -0.36 0.26
C SER A 41 2.79 1.05 0.75
N MET A 42 3.98 1.52 0.43
CA MET A 42 4.53 2.78 0.91
C MET A 42 5.26 3.50 -0.21
N SER A 43 5.09 4.82 -0.29
CA SER A 43 5.92 5.68 -1.15
C SER A 43 6.59 6.74 -0.29
N LEU A 44 7.88 6.97 -0.53
CA LEU A 44 8.75 7.85 0.24
C LEU A 44 9.47 8.83 -0.67
N ASP A 45 9.62 10.06 -0.21
CA ASP A 45 10.63 10.98 -0.73
C ASP A 45 11.69 11.19 0.35
N ILE A 46 12.95 10.92 0.02
CA ILE A 46 14.07 10.95 0.96
C ILE A 46 15.03 12.04 0.53
N GLN A 47 15.25 13.03 1.39
CA GLN A 47 16.24 14.07 1.17
C GLN A 47 17.57 13.64 1.78
N THR A 48 18.62 13.64 0.96
CA THR A 48 19.98 13.31 1.39
C THR A 48 20.86 14.54 1.28
N ARG A 49 21.87 14.62 2.16
CA ARG A 49 22.85 15.71 2.13
C ARG A 49 23.70 15.70 0.85
N HIS A 50 24.00 14.51 0.34
CA HIS A 50 24.84 14.32 -0.83
C HIS A 50 24.05 13.80 -2.02
N ASP A 51 24.43 14.28 -3.20
CA ASP A 51 23.77 14.06 -4.49
C ASP A 51 23.99 12.65 -5.05
N ASP A 52 25.03 11.97 -4.55
CA ASP A 52 25.48 10.65 -4.99
C ASP A 52 25.01 9.51 -4.09
N ALA A 53 24.04 9.78 -3.20
CA ALA A 53 23.52 8.78 -2.28
C ALA A 53 23.03 7.54 -3.03
N ASN A 54 23.61 6.39 -2.68
CA ASN A 54 23.34 5.13 -3.36
C ASN A 54 21.90 4.66 -3.11
N LYS A 55 21.05 4.78 -4.13
CA LYS A 55 19.64 4.37 -4.08
C LYS A 55 19.45 2.89 -3.71
N ALA A 56 20.34 1.99 -4.13
CA ALA A 56 20.24 0.58 -3.77
C ALA A 56 20.49 0.36 -2.27
N ALA A 57 21.46 1.07 -1.69
CA ALA A 57 21.73 1.01 -0.25
C ALA A 57 20.59 1.62 0.59
N LEU A 58 19.92 2.66 0.09
CA LEU A 58 18.69 3.19 0.69
C LEU A 58 17.54 2.17 0.64
N LEU A 59 17.32 1.51 -0.49
CA LEU A 59 16.30 0.46 -0.62
C LEU A 59 16.56 -0.72 0.32
N ASP A 60 17.82 -1.16 0.44
CA ASP A 60 18.24 -2.16 1.42
C ASP A 60 17.91 -1.72 2.85
N SER A 61 18.27 -0.49 3.20
CA SER A 61 17.96 0.09 4.51
C SER A 61 16.46 0.11 4.79
N ILE A 62 15.63 0.50 3.82
CA ILE A 62 14.16 0.50 3.95
C ILE A 62 13.65 -0.92 4.17
N ASN A 63 14.09 -1.90 3.37
CA ASN A 63 13.70 -3.31 3.49
C ASN A 63 13.99 -3.89 4.89
N ILE A 64 15.17 -3.60 5.42
CA ILE A 64 15.59 -4.11 6.74
C ILE A 64 14.79 -3.42 7.83
N ILE A 65 14.67 -2.09 7.79
CA ILE A 65 14.04 -1.33 8.88
C ILE A 65 12.52 -1.51 8.89
N VAL A 66 11.85 -1.52 7.75
CA VAL A 66 10.38 -1.66 7.70
C VAL A 66 9.92 -2.99 8.30
N SER A 67 10.69 -4.05 8.09
CA SER A 67 10.42 -5.41 8.61
C SER A 67 10.51 -5.52 10.14
N SER A 68 11.08 -4.51 10.81
CA SER A 68 11.16 -4.46 12.27
C SER A 68 9.88 -3.92 12.94
N PHE A 69 8.92 -3.44 12.16
CA PHE A 69 7.66 -2.89 12.64
C PHE A 69 6.50 -3.84 12.41
N TYR A 70 5.52 -3.82 13.32
CA TYR A 70 4.21 -4.39 13.06
C TYR A 70 3.43 -3.50 12.08
N ALA A 71 2.58 -4.12 11.25
CA ALA A 71 1.75 -3.41 10.28
C ALA A 71 0.89 -2.33 10.94
N GLU A 72 0.28 -2.63 12.10
CA GLU A 72 -0.55 -1.68 12.84
C GLU A 72 0.26 -0.49 13.39
N ASP A 73 1.50 -0.72 13.84
CA ASP A 73 2.34 0.34 14.39
C ASP A 73 2.72 1.35 13.31
N MET A 74 3.04 0.87 12.11
CA MET A 74 3.36 1.72 10.95
C MET A 74 2.24 2.71 10.62
N LEU A 75 0.97 2.37 10.92
CA LEU A 75 -0.17 3.26 10.67
C LEU A 75 -0.35 4.35 11.73
N THR A 76 0.32 4.28 12.87
CA THR A 76 0.25 5.31 13.92
C THR A 76 1.22 6.47 13.66
N SER A 77 0.99 7.65 14.24
CA SER A 77 1.95 8.76 14.13
C SER A 77 3.28 8.42 14.81
N LEU A 78 3.23 7.81 16.00
CA LEU A 78 4.40 7.38 16.74
C LEU A 78 5.24 6.36 15.96
N GLY A 79 4.61 5.36 15.34
CA GLY A 79 5.30 4.36 14.55
C GLY A 79 5.98 4.95 13.31
N LYS A 80 5.33 5.90 12.61
CA LYS A 80 5.94 6.62 11.49
C LYS A 80 7.19 7.41 11.91
N GLU A 81 7.11 8.16 13.00
CA GLU A 81 8.25 8.90 13.53
C GLU A 81 9.39 7.97 13.97
N ASN A 82 9.07 6.84 14.59
CA ASN A 82 10.05 5.83 14.96
C ASN A 82 10.69 5.16 13.75
N PHE A 83 9.92 4.87 12.69
CA PHE A 83 10.42 4.34 11.43
C PHE A 83 11.43 5.30 10.80
N LYS A 84 11.08 6.58 10.66
CA LYS A 84 11.98 7.62 10.11
C LYS A 84 13.29 7.68 10.89
N LYS A 85 13.22 7.82 12.21
CA LYS A 85 14.41 7.90 13.09
C LYS A 85 15.30 6.67 12.98
N THR A 86 14.68 5.48 12.95
CA THR A 86 15.41 4.21 12.84
C THR A 86 16.09 4.09 11.47
N LEU A 87 15.39 4.46 10.40
CA LEU A 87 15.92 4.44 9.03
C LEU A 87 17.11 5.39 8.86
N ILE A 88 17.00 6.64 9.33
CA ILE A 88 18.08 7.63 9.32
C ILE A 88 19.33 7.07 10.03
N LYS A 89 19.14 6.54 11.24
CA LYS A 89 20.23 5.98 12.04
C LYS A 89 20.88 4.78 11.36
N TYR A 90 20.09 3.88 10.78
CA TYR A 90 20.59 2.68 10.13
C TYR A 90 21.36 3.00 8.86
N ALA A 91 20.80 3.80 7.97
CA ALA A 91 21.42 4.18 6.70
C ALA A 91 22.76 4.90 6.92
N SER A 92 22.81 5.82 7.88
CA SER A 92 24.06 6.48 8.28
C SER A 92 25.10 5.50 8.81
N LYS A 93 24.72 4.65 9.78
CA LYS A 93 25.68 3.72 10.42
C LYS A 93 26.17 2.62 9.48
N LYS A 94 25.29 2.08 8.64
CA LYS A 94 25.58 0.90 7.81
C LYS A 94 26.23 1.26 6.47
N HIS A 95 25.74 2.33 5.85
CA HIS A 95 26.07 2.70 4.47
C HIS A 95 26.67 4.10 4.35
N GLY A 96 26.83 4.84 5.45
CA GLY A 96 27.39 6.20 5.43
C GLY A 96 26.46 7.24 4.81
N ILE A 97 25.16 6.94 4.65
CA ILE A 97 24.21 7.83 3.99
C ILE A 97 23.60 8.79 5.02
N GLU A 98 23.85 10.08 4.82
CA GLU A 98 23.27 11.15 5.64
C GLU A 98 21.92 11.59 5.08
N ILE A 99 20.85 11.11 5.70
CA ILE A 99 19.47 11.48 5.38
C ILE A 99 19.11 12.71 6.24
N GLU A 100 18.62 13.77 5.60
CA GLU A 100 18.18 14.99 6.25
C GLU A 100 16.70 14.92 6.64
N GLU A 101 15.86 14.45 5.73
CA GLU A 101 14.42 14.33 5.96
C GLU A 101 13.82 13.15 5.18
N ILE A 102 12.73 12.58 5.71
CA ILE A 102 11.97 11.52 5.06
C ILE A 102 10.51 11.94 5.02
N TYR A 103 9.95 12.05 3.84
CA TYR A 103 8.52 12.27 3.64
C TYR A 103 7.84 10.95 3.30
N ILE A 104 6.87 10.54 4.12
CA ILE A 104 6.00 9.42 3.81
C ILE A 104 4.85 9.98 2.98
N ILE A 105 4.95 9.80 1.65
CA ILE A 105 3.97 10.33 0.69
C ILE A 105 2.68 9.53 0.74
N SER A 106 2.81 8.20 0.84
CA SER A 106 1.67 7.31 1.06
C SER A 106 2.09 6.10 1.89
N LEU A 107 1.16 5.59 2.68
CA LEU A 107 1.30 4.33 3.42
C LEU A 107 -0.08 3.72 3.60
N LYS A 108 -0.25 2.49 3.12
CA LYS A 108 -1.52 1.76 3.18
C LYS A 108 -1.27 0.28 3.43
N ILE A 109 -2.22 -0.37 4.11
CA ILE A 109 -2.31 -1.83 4.11
C ILE A 109 -2.97 -2.23 2.79
N VAL A 110 -2.31 -3.11 2.06
CA VAL A 110 -2.86 -3.74 0.86
C VAL A 110 -3.64 -4.95 1.34
N ASN A 111 -4.96 -4.81 1.42
CA ASN A 111 -5.83 -5.94 1.72
C ASN A 111 -5.84 -6.87 0.51
N GLU A 112 -5.30 -8.08 0.68
CA GLU A 112 -5.60 -9.16 -0.25
C GLU A 112 -7.08 -9.51 -0.05
N ILE A 113 -7.84 -9.39 -1.14
CA ILE A 113 -9.25 -9.72 -1.13
C ILE A 113 -9.36 -11.22 -0.91
N ASP A 114 -9.87 -11.61 0.25
CA ASP A 114 -10.16 -13.00 0.57
C ASP A 114 -11.42 -13.43 -0.21
N ILE A 115 -11.19 -13.95 -1.43
CA ILE A 115 -12.25 -14.39 -2.34
C ILE A 115 -13.12 -15.45 -1.65
N GLU A 116 -12.55 -16.30 -0.79
CA GLU A 116 -13.30 -17.33 -0.07
C GLU A 116 -14.28 -16.72 0.95
N LYS A 117 -13.84 -15.70 1.71
CA LYS A 117 -14.76 -14.94 2.57
C LYS A 117 -15.85 -14.24 1.79
N ILE A 118 -15.55 -13.71 0.61
CA ILE A 118 -16.56 -13.11 -0.27
C ILE A 118 -17.54 -14.16 -0.77
N ILE A 119 -17.05 -15.30 -1.29
CA ILE A 119 -17.90 -16.41 -1.74
C ILE A 119 -18.79 -16.90 -0.59
N LYS A 120 -18.24 -17.06 0.61
CA LYS A 120 -19.00 -17.45 1.80
C LYS A 120 -20.07 -16.41 2.14
N ALA A 121 -19.73 -15.13 2.18
CA ALA A 121 -20.69 -14.06 2.44
C ALA A 121 -21.79 -13.96 1.37
N ILE A 122 -21.48 -14.29 0.11
CA ILE A 122 -22.47 -14.36 -0.98
C ILE A 122 -23.43 -15.55 -0.78
N LYS A 123 -22.89 -16.73 -0.46
CA LYS A 123 -23.68 -17.95 -0.19
C LYS A 123 -24.55 -17.80 1.06
N ASP A 124 -24.00 -17.27 2.15
CA ASP A 124 -24.71 -17.06 3.41
C ASP A 124 -25.87 -16.05 3.29
N ARG A 125 -25.81 -15.16 2.29
CA ARG A 125 -26.86 -14.18 1.98
C ARG A 125 -27.87 -14.66 0.94
N ASP A 126 -27.75 -15.92 0.49
CA ASP A 126 -28.59 -16.54 -0.55
C ASP A 126 -28.74 -15.67 -1.82
N LEU A 127 -27.69 -14.90 -2.14
CA LEU A 127 -27.67 -14.03 -3.32
C LEU A 127 -27.52 -14.83 -4.62
N CYS A 128 -27.10 -16.09 -4.49
CA CYS A 128 -27.03 -17.07 -5.57
C CYS A 128 -28.23 -18.03 -5.51
N GLY A 129 -29.38 -17.57 -5.04
CA GLY A 129 -30.59 -18.38 -4.89
C GLY A 129 -30.77 -19.30 -6.09
N GLU A 130 -30.69 -20.60 -5.84
CA GLU A 130 -31.13 -21.58 -6.81
C GLU A 130 -32.63 -21.31 -7.00
N LYS A 131 -32.99 -20.72 -8.13
CA LYS A 131 -34.29 -21.07 -8.73
C LYS A 131 -34.19 -22.54 -9.11
N THR A 132 -34.33 -23.41 -8.12
CA THR A 132 -34.73 -24.78 -8.34
C THR A 132 -36.18 -24.69 -8.79
N LEU A 133 -36.35 -24.41 -10.08
CA LEU A 133 -37.61 -24.71 -10.76
C LEU A 133 -37.76 -26.22 -10.60
N ALA A 134 -38.63 -26.62 -9.68
CA ALA A 134 -39.08 -27.99 -9.63
C ALA A 134 -39.51 -28.37 -11.06
N PRO A 135 -39.16 -29.57 -11.57
CA PRO A 135 -39.47 -29.96 -12.95
C PRO A 135 -40.96 -29.81 -13.32
N ASN A 136 -41.84 -29.76 -12.32
CA ASN A 136 -43.28 -29.67 -12.47
C ASN A 136 -43.83 -28.24 -12.65
N ASP A 137 -43.02 -27.18 -12.45
CA ASP A 137 -43.47 -25.79 -12.68
C ASP A 137 -43.05 -25.24 -14.05
N ILE A 138 -42.09 -25.86 -14.72
CA ILE A 138 -41.68 -25.50 -16.10
C ILE A 138 -42.83 -25.76 -17.08
N THR A 139 -43.59 -26.85 -16.89
CA THR A 139 -44.76 -27.20 -17.72
C THR A 139 -45.97 -26.30 -17.49
N LYS A 140 -46.07 -25.61 -16.34
CA LYS A 140 -47.19 -24.70 -16.04
C LYS A 140 -46.98 -23.30 -16.60
N GLU A 141 -45.74 -22.80 -16.63
CA GLU A 141 -45.44 -21.50 -17.23
C GLU A 141 -45.30 -21.54 -18.76
N LEU A 142 -44.80 -22.63 -19.34
CA LEU A 142 -44.76 -22.78 -20.81
C LEU A 142 -46.16 -22.90 -21.43
N ASN A 143 -47.09 -23.63 -20.80
CA ASN A 143 -48.45 -23.78 -21.33
C ASN A 143 -49.33 -22.53 -21.20
N LYS A 144 -48.94 -21.54 -20.37
CA LYS A 144 -49.69 -20.29 -20.24
C LYS A 144 -49.36 -19.28 -21.34
N ASN A 145 -48.18 -19.38 -21.96
CA ASN A 145 -47.71 -18.45 -22.99
C ASN A 145 -47.84 -18.94 -24.44
N PHE A 146 -48.10 -20.24 -24.67
CA PHE A 146 -48.31 -20.77 -26.03
C PHE A 146 -49.79 -21.02 -26.41
N GLY A 147 -50.72 -20.88 -25.45
CA GLY A 147 -52.13 -21.21 -25.65
C GLY A 147 -53.03 -20.10 -26.23
N ASN A 148 -52.52 -18.86 -26.37
CA ASN A 148 -53.36 -17.71 -26.75
C ASN A 148 -53.09 -17.15 -28.16
N ASP A 149 -52.15 -17.70 -28.93
CA ASP A 149 -51.71 -17.10 -30.21
C ASP A 149 -52.03 -17.92 -31.48
N PHE A 150 -52.80 -19.01 -31.39
CA PHE A 150 -53.24 -19.77 -32.58
C PHE A 150 -54.74 -20.08 -32.58
N GLY A 151 -55.52 -19.03 -32.92
CA GLY A 151 -56.64 -19.04 -33.88
C GLY A 151 -57.79 -20.04 -33.71
N GLU A 152 -58.95 -19.53 -33.26
CA GLU A 152 -60.23 -19.93 -33.85
C GLU A 152 -60.49 -19.03 -35.08
N ASN A 153 -60.62 -19.67 -36.24
CA ASN A 153 -61.41 -19.22 -37.38
C ASN A 153 -62.34 -20.37 -37.76
#